data_AF-A0A962SF84-F1
#
_entry.id   AF-A0A962SF84-F1
#
_cell.length_a   1.000
_cell.length_b   1.000
_cell.length_c   1.000
_cell.angle_alpha   90.00
_cell.angle_beta   90.00
_cell.angle_gamma   90.00
#
_symmetry.space_group_name_H-M   'P 1'
#
loop_
_entity.id
_entity.type
_entity.pdbx_description
1 polymer ?
#
loop_
_entity_poly.entity_id
_entity_poly.type
_entity_poly.pdbx_seq_one_letter_code
_entity_poly.pdbx_strand_id
1 'polypeptide(L)' 'QLFVTCWNRGRDSFLIDVCDRIAQLVLVPVIRADFEVVDEFSGTVRGEGGFGHSGRR' A
#
# COMPACT_ATOMS: atom_id res chain seq x y z
N GLN A 1 11.38 3.33 19.40
CA GLN A 1 11.78 4.35 18.40
C GLN A 1 11.08 4.03 17.09
N LEU A 2 10.65 5.05 16.33
CA LEU A 2 10.16 4.89 14.96
C LEU A 2 11.30 5.24 14.00
N PHE A 3 11.47 4.45 12.96
CA PHE A 3 12.50 4.65 11.94
C PHE A 3 11.84 4.93 10.59
N VAL A 4 12.51 5.68 9.73
CA VAL A 4 12.06 6.01 8.37
C VAL A 4 13.06 5.40 7.38
N THR A 5 12.62 4.42 6.60
CA THR A 5 13.42 3.86 5.50
C THR A 5 13.33 4.78 4.30
N CYS A 6 14.42 5.47 3.98
CA CYS A 6 14.50 6.36 2.83
C CYS A 6 15.01 5.60 1.59
N TRP A 7 14.36 5.79 0.45
CA TRP A 7 14.85 5.31 -0.84
C TRP A 7 14.83 6.45 -1.88
N ASN A 8 16.01 6.82 -2.36
CA ASN A 8 16.14 7.72 -3.50
C ASN A 8 15.99 6.94 -4.82
N ARG A 9 14.90 7.21 -5.55
CA ARG A 9 14.60 6.67 -6.89
C ARG A 9 15.17 7.54 -8.03
N GLY A 10 15.80 8.65 -7.70
CA GLY A 10 16.47 9.56 -8.64
C GLY A 10 17.83 9.03 -9.09
N ARG A 11 18.47 9.79 -9.99
CA ARG A 11 19.81 9.48 -10.50
C ARG A 11 20.91 10.23 -9.75
N ASP A 12 20.56 11.33 -9.10
CA ASP A 12 21.48 12.21 -8.38
C ASP A 12 21.41 11.97 -6.87
N SER A 13 22.50 12.28 -6.17
CA SER A 13 22.53 12.24 -4.71
C SER A 13 21.58 13.26 -4.10
N PHE A 14 20.93 12.89 -2.99
CA PHE A 14 20.08 13.78 -2.21
C PHE A 14 20.58 13.78 -0.77
N LEU A 15 20.94 14.97 -0.26
CA LEU A 15 21.35 15.17 1.13
C LEU A 15 20.09 15.38 1.98
N ILE A 16 20.01 14.67 3.11
CA ILE A 16 19.00 14.89 4.15
C ILE A 16 19.73 15.50 5.33
N ASP A 17 19.39 16.73 5.68
CA ASP A 17 19.95 17.41 6.84
C ASP A 17 19.16 17.12 8.11
N VAL A 18 19.77 17.40 9.26
CA VAL A 18 19.11 17.27 10.56
C VAL A 18 17.90 18.23 10.59
N CYS A 19 16.76 17.71 11.07
CA CYS A 19 15.46 18.39 11.14
C CYS A 19 14.70 18.52 9.81
N ASP A 20 15.19 17.95 8.71
CA ASP A 20 14.40 17.90 7.47
C ASP A 20 13.11 17.11 7.65
N ARG A 21 12.02 17.63 7.06
CA ARG A 21 10.73 16.92 7.01
C ARG A 21 10.75 15.92 5.85
N ILE A 22 11.09 14.67 6.16
CA ILE A 22 11.35 13.62 5.15
C ILE A 22 10.23 12.58 4.95
N ALA A 23 9.19 12.59 5.79
CA ALA A 23 8.03 11.70 5.70
C ALA A 23 6.84 12.29 6.48
N GLN A 24 5.68 11.64 6.36
CA GLN A 24 4.47 11.96 7.12
C GLN A 24 3.86 10.67 7.70
N LEU A 25 3.24 10.78 8.88
CA LEU A 25 2.52 9.69 9.53
C LEU A 25 1.02 9.98 9.48
N VAL A 26 0.24 9.02 9.00
CA VAL A 26 -1.23 9.08 8.99
C VAL A 26 -1.78 7.94 9.84
N LEU A 27 -2.67 8.26 10.78
CA LEU A 27 -3.32 7.28 11.64
C LEU A 27 -4.73 6.99 11.10
N VAL A 28 -4.99 5.73 10.78
CA VAL A 28 -6.29 5.26 10.26
C VAL A 28 -6.79 4.05 11.05
N PRO A 29 -8.10 3.86 11.20
CA PRO A 29 -8.65 2.67 11.84
C PRO A 29 -8.36 1.42 11.02
N VAL A 30 -8.09 0.31 11.69
CA VAL A 30 -7.89 -1.01 11.08
C VAL A 30 -8.81 -2.03 11.71
N ILE A 31 -9.33 -2.94 10.87
CA ILE A 31 -10.10 -4.11 11.32
C ILE A 31 -9.14 -5.30 11.37
N ARG A 32 -9.22 -6.09 12.44
CA ARG A 32 -8.54 -7.40 12.53
C ARG A 32 -9.56 -8.47 12.18
N ALA A 33 -9.39 -9.09 11.03
CA ALA A 33 -10.27 -10.16 10.58
C ALA A 33 -9.73 -11.52 11.03
N ASP A 34 -10.65 -12.43 11.34
CA ASP A 34 -10.37 -13.85 11.48
C ASP A 34 -10.68 -14.55 10.15
N PHE A 35 -9.89 -15.56 9.81
CA PHE A 35 -10.13 -16.35 8.60
C PHE A 35 -11.21 -17.39 8.85
N GLU A 36 -12.18 -17.46 7.94
CA GLU A 36 -13.17 -18.54 7.85
C GLU A 36 -12.92 -19.30 6.55
N VAL A 37 -12.74 -20.62 6.65
CA VAL A 37 -12.50 -21.49 5.48
C VAL A 37 -13.85 -21.91 4.91
N VAL A 38 -14.04 -21.70 3.61
CA VAL A 38 -15.25 -22.06 2.87
C VAL A 38 -14.89 -22.88 1.62
N ASP A 39 -15.80 -23.72 1.16
CA ASP A 39 -15.59 -24.54 -0.03
C ASP A 39 -15.64 -23.70 -1.32
N GLU A 40 -16.49 -22.66 -1.36
CA GLU A 40 -16.65 -21.77 -2.51
C GLU A 40 -17.03 -20.33 -2.12
N PHE A 41 -16.70 -19.37 -2.99
CA PHE A 41 -17.09 -17.97 -2.84
C PHE A 41 -18.36 -17.64 -3.62
N SER A 42 -19.18 -16.72 -3.11
CA SER A 42 -20.30 -16.17 -3.89
C SER A 42 -19.79 -15.34 -5.08
N GLY A 43 -20.36 -15.57 -6.27
CA GLY A 43 -20.02 -14.82 -7.47
C GLY A 43 -20.33 -13.32 -7.37
N THR A 44 -19.55 -12.49 -8.06
CA THR A 44 -19.77 -11.04 -8.18
C THR A 44 -19.52 -10.57 -9.61
N VAL A 45 -20.00 -9.37 -9.96
CA VAL A 45 -19.77 -8.75 -11.29
C VAL A 45 -18.27 -8.61 -11.61
N ARG A 46 -17.43 -8.38 -10.60
CA ARG A 46 -15.97 -8.26 -10.77
C ARG A 46 -15.28 -9.62 -10.91
N GLY A 47 -15.79 -10.64 -10.20
CA GLY A 47 -15.16 -11.97 -10.13
C GLY A 47 -13.67 -11.89 -9.79
N GLU A 48 -12.87 -12.65 -10.52
CA GLU A 48 -11.41 -12.73 -10.38
C GLU A 48 -10.63 -11.58 -11.04
N GLY A 49 -11.34 -10.60 -11.64
CA GLY A 49 -10.70 -9.51 -12.39
C GLY A 49 -9.72 -8.69 -11.56
N GLY A 50 -8.50 -8.48 -12.05
CA GLY A 50 -7.45 -7.67 -11.42
C GLY A 50 -6.56 -6.98 -12.44
N PHE A 51 -5.55 -6.22 -12.00
CA PHE A 51 -4.47 -5.69 -12.87
C PHE A 51 -4.93 -5.02 -14.18
N GLY A 52 -5.87 -4.07 -14.09
CA GLY A 52 -6.37 -3.38 -15.29
C GLY A 52 -7.41 -4.18 -16.10
N HIS A 53 -8.11 -5.14 -15.48
CA HIS A 53 -9.18 -5.92 -16.14
C HIS A 53 -10.28 -5.08 -16.79
N SER A 54 -10.49 -3.84 -16.32
CA SER A 54 -11.47 -2.90 -16.88
C SER A 54 -10.96 -2.20 -18.15
N GLY A 55 -9.74 -2.52 -18.60
CA GLY A 55 -9.11 -1.92 -19.76
C GLY A 55 -8.74 -0.46 -19.57
N ARG A 56 -8.28 0.16 -20.66
CA ARG A 56 -8.00 1.60 -20.75
C ARG A 56 -8.89 2.32 -21.75
N ARG A 57 -9.52 1.62 -22.71
CA ARG A 57 -10.57 2.07 -23.65
C ARG A 57 -11.31 0.88 -24.21
#